data_AF-A0A897P0W9-F1
#
_entry.id   AF-A0A897P0W9-F1
#
_cell.length_a   1.000
_cell.length_b   1.000
_cell.length_c   1.000
_cell.angle_alpha   90.00
_cell.angle_beta   90.00
_cell.angle_gamma   90.00
#
_symmetry.space_group_name_H-M   'P 1'
#
loop_
_entity.id
_entity.type
_entity.pdbx_description
1 polymer ?
#
loop_
_entity_poly.entity_id
_entity_poly.type
_entity_poly.pdbx_seq_one_letter_code
_entity_poly.pdbx_strand_id
1 'polypeptide(L)'
;MLWLLGGLGPPISAVIVLGAAEGGHAVWRLLDRLMLWRVERRWYIVAVLLPGVVVGVALFIDAIVFDVPTPVPSLDLVPLFVGSILANMVIGGGLEEIGWRGFALPRLQAEYSALTASLMIGVVWVGWHAPLFVVPGAIQAELAFLPFFVQGIALSVLFTWLYNSTRGSLLLVVLLHGAVNAWLTSVWFLRGDVNSTTLWVFAGLVGVTAVCVVVMYGGEHLSRHRRQIDRTTGSDGSR
;
A
#
# COMPACT_ATOMS: atom_id res chain seq x y z
N MET A 1 15.28 7.29 14.23
CA MET A 1 16.27 6.67 13.32
C MET A 1 16.11 5.14 13.25
N LEU A 2 15.84 4.44 14.36
CA LEU A 2 15.62 2.98 14.38
C LEU A 2 14.34 2.52 13.64
N TRP A 3 13.27 3.31 13.66
CA TRP A 3 12.01 2.99 12.94
C TRP A 3 12.14 3.01 11.41
N LEU A 4 13.11 3.75 10.85
CA LEU A 4 13.40 3.72 9.41
C LEU A 4 13.95 2.36 8.96
N LEU A 5 14.68 1.66 9.84
CA LEU A 5 15.17 0.30 9.59
C LEU A 5 14.04 -0.73 9.65
N GLY A 6 12.99 -0.46 10.44
CA GLY A 6 11.78 -1.29 10.49
C GLY A 6 11.07 -1.37 9.15
N GLY A 7 11.03 -0.29 8.37
CA GLY A 7 10.47 -0.31 7.00
C GLY A 7 11.21 -1.28 6.04
N LEU A 8 12.45 -1.67 6.37
CA LEU A 8 13.23 -2.62 5.58
C LEU A 8 13.04 -4.07 6.02
N GLY A 9 12.31 -4.35 7.09
CA GLY A 9 12.06 -5.73 7.55
C GLY A 9 11.42 -6.64 6.49
N PRO A 10 10.29 -6.24 5.87
CA PRO A 10 9.66 -7.01 4.79
C PRO A 10 10.57 -7.25 3.57
N PRO A 11 11.27 -6.26 2.98
CA PRO A 11 12.16 -6.50 1.84
C PRO A 11 13.36 -7.37 2.22
N ILE A 12 13.97 -7.15 3.39
CA ILE A 12 15.14 -7.95 3.83
C ILE A 12 14.74 -9.40 4.05
N SER A 13 13.63 -9.66 4.75
CA SER A 13 13.15 -11.02 4.98
C SER A 13 12.84 -11.75 3.67
N ALA A 14 12.20 -11.08 2.71
CA ALA A 14 11.95 -11.64 1.39
C ALA A 14 13.25 -12.01 0.65
N VAL A 15 14.24 -11.12 0.63
CA VAL A 15 15.53 -11.39 -0.04
C VAL A 15 16.27 -12.54 0.64
N ILE A 16 16.30 -12.60 1.97
CA ILE A 16 16.97 -13.67 2.72
C ILE A 16 16.28 -15.02 2.48
N VAL A 17 14.96 -15.09 2.67
CA VAL A 17 14.20 -16.34 2.52
C VAL A 17 14.27 -16.84 1.09
N LEU A 18 14.07 -15.95 0.10
CA LEU A 18 14.11 -16.32 -1.31
C LEU A 18 15.52 -16.72 -1.77
N GLY A 19 16.53 -15.98 -1.33
CA GLY A 19 17.93 -16.30 -1.62
C GLY A 19 18.36 -17.64 -1.02
N ALA A 20 17.91 -17.96 0.19
CA ALA A 20 18.21 -19.22 0.86
C ALA A 20 17.44 -20.42 0.28
N ALA A 21 16.17 -20.23 -0.10
CA ALA A 21 15.30 -21.32 -0.58
C ALA A 21 15.42 -21.58 -2.09
N GLU A 22 15.59 -20.54 -2.91
CA GLU A 22 15.48 -20.61 -4.37
C GLU A 22 16.70 -20.00 -5.11
N GLY A 23 17.67 -19.44 -4.37
CA GLY A 23 18.91 -18.90 -4.90
C GLY A 23 18.82 -17.47 -5.45
N GLY A 24 19.98 -16.89 -5.79
CA GLY A 24 20.09 -15.48 -6.19
C GLY A 24 19.30 -15.10 -7.45
N HIS A 25 19.10 -16.02 -8.40
CA HIS A 25 18.26 -15.77 -9.58
C HIS A 25 16.80 -15.49 -9.20
N ALA A 26 16.28 -16.12 -8.15
CA ALA A 26 14.92 -15.85 -7.67
C ALA A 26 14.80 -14.44 -7.09
N VAL A 27 15.83 -13.99 -6.36
CA VAL A 27 15.92 -12.60 -5.86
C VAL A 27 15.90 -11.61 -7.01
N TRP A 28 16.68 -11.84 -8.07
CA TRP A 28 16.66 -10.95 -9.24
C TRP A 28 15.29 -10.92 -9.93
N ARG A 29 14.62 -12.07 -10.11
CA ARG A 29 13.25 -12.13 -10.66
C ARG A 29 12.25 -11.32 -9.82
N LEU A 30 12.42 -11.27 -8.50
CA LEU A 30 11.60 -10.45 -7.61
C LEU A 30 11.87 -8.95 -7.86
N LEU A 31 13.15 -8.55 -7.87
CA LEU A 31 13.56 -7.16 -8.04
C LEU A 31 13.26 -6.62 -9.45
N ASP A 32 13.29 -7.47 -10.49
CA ASP A 32 12.91 -7.11 -11.86
C ASP A 32 11.47 -6.59 -11.93
N ARG A 33 10.59 -6.96 -10.99
CA ARG A 33 9.22 -6.43 -10.91
C ARG A 33 9.17 -4.94 -10.58
N LEU A 34 10.22 -4.38 -9.98
CA LEU A 34 10.40 -2.92 -9.79
C LEU A 34 10.74 -2.20 -11.09
N MET A 35 11.17 -2.94 -12.12
CA MET A 35 11.48 -2.40 -13.45
C MET A 35 10.34 -2.61 -14.45
N LEU A 36 9.17 -3.09 -14.01
CA LEU A 36 7.97 -3.20 -14.84
C LEU A 36 7.26 -1.84 -14.99
N TRP A 37 7.90 -0.90 -15.70
CA TRP A 37 7.41 0.46 -15.93
C TRP A 37 6.60 0.62 -17.24
N ARG A 38 6.67 -0.36 -18.15
CA ARG A 38 5.90 -0.34 -19.41
C ARG A 38 4.45 -0.79 -19.18
N VAL A 39 3.74 -0.03 -18.36
CA VAL A 39 2.33 -0.25 -18.00
C VAL A 39 1.47 0.85 -18.61
N GLU A 40 0.21 0.55 -18.88
CA GLU A 40 -0.73 1.52 -19.44
C GLU A 40 -0.85 2.77 -18.55
N ARG A 41 -0.83 3.95 -19.18
CA ARG A 41 -0.78 5.27 -18.51
C ARG A 41 -1.90 5.48 -17.48
N ARG A 42 -3.07 4.90 -17.70
CA ARG A 42 -4.21 4.98 -16.76
C ARG A 42 -3.84 4.49 -15.35
N TRP A 43 -2.95 3.52 -15.22
CA TRP A 43 -2.57 2.98 -13.93
C TRP A 43 -1.65 3.89 -13.13
N TYR A 44 -0.82 4.69 -13.80
CA TYR A 44 -0.07 5.77 -13.15
C TYR A 44 -1.00 6.86 -12.62
N ILE A 45 -2.00 7.24 -13.42
CA ILE A 45 -3.02 8.21 -13.02
C ILE A 45 -3.80 7.69 -11.81
N VAL A 46 -4.25 6.43 -11.86
CA VAL A 46 -4.93 5.78 -10.73
C VAL A 46 -4.02 5.74 -9.49
N ALA A 47 -2.77 5.33 -9.62
CA ALA A 47 -1.85 5.20 -8.48
C ALA A 47 -1.63 6.53 -7.74
N VAL A 48 -1.58 7.66 -8.46
CA VAL A 48 -1.32 8.98 -7.87
C VAL A 48 -2.61 9.70 -7.47
N LEU A 49 -3.65 9.67 -8.32
CA LEU A 49 -4.85 10.49 -8.13
C LEU A 49 -5.93 9.78 -7.31
N LEU A 50 -6.02 8.45 -7.31
CA LEU A 50 -7.04 7.77 -6.50
C LEU A 50 -6.91 8.11 -5.00
N PRO A 51 -5.72 8.06 -4.37
CA PRO A 51 -5.59 8.48 -2.98
C PRO A 51 -5.90 9.97 -2.79
N GLY A 52 -5.55 10.82 -3.76
CA GLY A 52 -5.84 12.25 -3.71
C GLY A 52 -7.33 12.57 -3.77
N VAL A 53 -8.10 11.84 -4.58
CA VAL A 53 -9.56 11.94 -4.60
C VAL A 53 -10.14 11.50 -3.25
N VAL A 54 -9.69 10.38 -2.71
CA VAL A 54 -10.16 9.89 -1.39
C VAL A 54 -9.86 10.89 -0.28
N VAL A 55 -8.64 11.43 -0.22
CA VAL A 55 -8.26 12.46 0.75
C VAL A 55 -9.05 13.75 0.52
N GLY A 56 -9.17 14.22 -0.72
CA GLY A 56 -9.95 15.42 -1.04
C GLY A 56 -11.41 15.32 -0.61
N VAL A 57 -12.05 14.16 -0.83
CA VAL A 57 -13.41 13.89 -0.35
C VAL A 57 -13.46 13.84 1.17
N ALA A 58 -12.46 13.24 1.83
CA ALA A 58 -12.38 13.23 3.30
C ALA A 58 -12.30 14.66 3.86
N LEU A 59 -11.42 15.50 3.31
CA LEU A 59 -11.29 16.90 3.74
C LEU A 59 -12.55 17.72 3.48
N PHE A 60 -13.26 17.42 2.39
CA PHE A 60 -14.54 18.06 2.10
C PHE A 60 -15.61 17.67 3.12
N ILE A 61 -15.73 16.38 3.46
CA ILE A 61 -16.64 15.88 4.50
C ILE A 61 -16.28 16.51 5.86
N ASP A 62 -15.01 16.56 6.21
CA ASP A 62 -14.51 17.20 7.44
C ASP A 62 -14.96 18.66 7.55
N ALA A 63 -14.82 19.43 6.46
CA ALA A 63 -15.19 20.83 6.44
C ALA A 63 -16.71 21.06 6.59
N ILE A 64 -17.55 20.24 5.97
CA ILE A 64 -19.01 20.47 5.95
C ILE A 64 -19.76 19.76 7.10
N VAL A 65 -19.27 18.62 7.57
CA VAL A 65 -19.96 17.80 8.60
C VAL A 65 -19.39 18.05 9.98
N PHE A 66 -18.07 18.21 10.09
CA PHE A 66 -17.36 18.24 11.36
C PHE A 66 -16.76 19.61 11.69
N ASP A 67 -16.96 20.61 10.83
CA ASP A 67 -16.41 21.97 10.97
C ASP A 67 -14.88 21.98 11.16
N VAL A 68 -14.19 21.09 10.45
CA VAL A 68 -12.72 20.97 10.44
C VAL A 68 -12.19 21.43 9.07
N PRO A 69 -11.99 22.75 8.86
CA PRO A 69 -11.50 23.26 7.58
C PRO A 69 -10.01 22.93 7.38
N THR A 70 -9.62 22.72 6.12
CA THR A 70 -8.21 22.63 5.71
C THR A 70 -7.84 23.86 4.89
N PRO A 71 -6.69 24.50 5.15
CA PRO A 71 -6.18 25.54 4.28
C PRO A 71 -6.02 25.02 2.84
N VAL A 72 -6.38 25.86 1.86
CA VAL A 72 -6.13 25.54 0.45
C VAL A 72 -4.62 25.58 0.23
N PRO A 73 -3.98 24.49 -0.26
CA PRO A 73 -2.54 24.47 -0.47
C PRO A 73 -2.14 25.40 -1.62
N SER A 74 -1.00 26.09 -1.48
CA SER A 74 -0.39 26.82 -2.59
C SER A 74 0.13 25.85 -3.65
N LEU A 75 0.07 26.26 -4.93
CA LEU A 75 0.70 25.53 -6.03
C LEU A 75 2.23 25.45 -5.88
N ASP A 76 2.84 26.36 -5.10
CA ASP A 76 4.27 26.33 -4.80
C ASP A 76 4.68 25.09 -3.98
N LEU A 77 3.72 24.38 -3.38
CA LEU A 77 3.96 23.13 -2.65
C LEU A 77 4.02 21.90 -3.56
N VAL A 78 3.71 22.03 -4.85
CA VAL A 78 3.73 20.89 -5.79
C VAL A 78 5.10 20.21 -5.86
N PRO A 79 6.25 20.93 -5.94
CA PRO A 79 7.57 20.28 -5.89
C PRO A 79 7.80 19.50 -4.59
N LEU A 80 7.34 20.02 -3.45
CA LEU A 80 7.45 19.34 -2.16
C LEU A 80 6.57 18.09 -2.11
N PHE A 81 5.35 18.16 -2.67
CA PHE A 81 4.46 17.01 -2.78
C PHE A 81 5.06 15.91 -3.65
N VAL A 82 5.62 16.25 -4.82
CA VAL A 82 6.32 15.28 -5.69
C VAL A 82 7.53 14.68 -4.97
N GLY A 83 8.32 15.51 -4.28
CA GLY A 83 9.43 15.06 -3.44
C GLY A 83 8.97 14.11 -2.33
N SER A 84 7.82 14.38 -1.71
CA SER A 84 7.20 13.52 -0.69
C SER A 84 6.79 12.17 -1.25
N ILE A 85 6.22 12.10 -2.47
CA ILE A 85 5.93 10.82 -3.12
C ILE A 85 7.22 10.00 -3.29
N LEU A 86 8.27 10.61 -3.86
CA LEU A 86 9.55 9.92 -4.10
C LEU A 86 10.21 9.46 -2.80
N ALA A 87 10.18 10.30 -1.75
CA ALA A 87 10.68 9.93 -0.43
C ALA A 87 9.88 8.74 0.13
N ASN A 88 8.55 8.76 0.05
CA ASN A 88 7.73 7.67 0.56
C ASN A 88 7.88 6.36 -0.24
N MET A 89 8.19 6.43 -1.53
CA MET A 89 8.53 5.25 -2.33
C MET A 89 9.80 4.53 -1.83
N VAL A 90 10.80 5.28 -1.36
CA VAL A 90 12.13 4.73 -1.03
C VAL A 90 12.30 4.50 0.47
N ILE A 91 11.94 5.48 1.30
CA ILE A 91 12.21 5.46 2.74
C ILE A 91 10.94 5.48 3.61
N GLY A 92 9.79 5.89 3.06
CA GLY A 92 8.53 6.01 3.81
C GLY A 92 7.59 4.83 3.64
N GLY A 93 8.10 3.61 3.50
CA GLY A 93 7.30 2.38 3.48
C GLY A 93 7.05 1.77 2.10
N GLY A 94 7.28 2.51 1.00
CA GLY A 94 7.06 1.97 -0.35
C GLY A 94 7.85 0.69 -0.65
N LEU A 95 9.09 0.56 -0.16
CA LEU A 95 9.90 -0.65 -0.35
C LEU A 95 9.41 -1.87 0.46
N GLU A 96 8.51 -1.69 1.43
CA GLU A 96 7.85 -2.81 2.12
C GLU A 96 7.13 -3.73 1.13
N GLU A 97 6.65 -3.17 0.02
CA GLU A 97 5.92 -3.87 -1.02
C GLU A 97 6.73 -4.99 -1.66
N ILE A 98 8.06 -4.94 -1.64
CA ILE A 98 8.93 -6.04 -2.08
C ILE A 98 8.63 -7.31 -1.27
N GLY A 99 8.45 -7.18 0.05
CA GLY A 99 8.05 -8.28 0.91
C GLY A 99 6.58 -8.65 0.74
N TRP A 100 5.68 -7.66 0.79
CA TRP A 100 4.25 -7.92 0.81
C TRP A 100 3.69 -8.36 -0.55
N ARG A 101 3.89 -7.57 -1.60
CA ARG A 101 3.29 -7.79 -2.93
C ARG A 101 4.25 -8.50 -3.87
N GLY A 102 5.56 -8.31 -3.67
CA GLY A 102 6.58 -8.99 -4.43
C GLY A 102 6.76 -10.47 -4.03
N PHE A 103 6.83 -10.75 -2.73
CA PHE A 103 7.15 -12.09 -2.22
C PHE A 103 5.94 -12.84 -1.65
N ALA A 104 5.23 -12.27 -0.66
CA ALA A 104 4.17 -12.97 0.07
C ALA A 104 2.89 -13.15 -0.76
N LEU A 105 2.43 -12.10 -1.44
CA LEU A 105 1.17 -12.12 -2.19
C LEU A 105 1.14 -13.22 -3.27
N PRO A 106 2.15 -13.38 -4.15
CA PRO A 106 2.09 -14.41 -5.19
C PRO A 106 2.05 -15.84 -4.64
N ARG A 107 2.68 -16.08 -3.48
CA ARG A 107 2.66 -17.37 -2.78
C ARG A 107 1.30 -17.63 -2.14
N LEU A 108 0.72 -16.64 -1.46
CA LEU A 108 -0.63 -16.75 -0.90
C LEU A 108 -1.70 -16.91 -1.99
N GLN A 109 -1.56 -16.21 -3.12
CA GLN A 109 -2.45 -16.35 -4.27
C GLN A 109 -2.34 -17.71 -4.96
N ALA A 110 -1.32 -18.52 -4.69
CA ALA A 110 -1.26 -19.88 -5.19
C ALA A 110 -2.30 -20.79 -4.52
N GLU A 111 -2.59 -20.54 -3.24
CA GLU A 111 -3.48 -21.36 -2.41
C GLU A 111 -4.86 -20.71 -2.17
N TYR A 112 -4.91 -19.37 -2.18
CA TYR A 112 -6.10 -18.60 -1.81
C TYR A 112 -6.55 -17.64 -2.92
N SER A 113 -7.81 -17.18 -2.83
CA SER A 113 -8.32 -16.09 -3.66
C SER A 113 -7.49 -14.82 -3.47
N ALA A 114 -7.47 -13.92 -4.47
CA ALA A 114 -6.77 -12.65 -4.33
C ALA A 114 -7.27 -11.85 -3.12
N LEU A 115 -8.59 -11.82 -2.89
CA LEU A 115 -9.19 -11.17 -1.72
C LEU A 115 -8.73 -11.80 -0.40
N THR A 116 -8.77 -13.13 -0.27
CA THR A 116 -8.33 -13.81 0.95
C THR A 116 -6.84 -13.54 1.22
N ALA A 117 -5.99 -13.61 0.19
CA ALA A 117 -4.57 -13.29 0.30
C ALA A 117 -4.35 -11.82 0.73
N SER A 118 -5.11 -10.87 0.17
CA SER A 118 -5.06 -9.46 0.57
C SER A 118 -5.45 -9.25 2.04
N LEU A 119 -6.50 -9.92 2.52
CA LEU A 119 -6.95 -9.79 3.91
C LEU A 119 -5.92 -10.36 4.89
N MET A 120 -5.34 -11.53 4.58
CA MET A 120 -4.25 -12.11 5.36
C MET A 120 -3.05 -11.17 5.43
N ILE A 121 -2.59 -10.67 4.27
CA ILE A 121 -1.50 -9.68 4.22
C ILE A 121 -1.87 -8.43 4.99
N GLY A 122 -3.09 -7.93 4.87
CA GLY A 122 -3.54 -6.73 5.56
C GLY A 122 -3.42 -6.85 7.07
N VAL A 123 -3.86 -7.98 7.64
CA VAL A 123 -3.77 -8.22 9.09
C VAL A 123 -2.32 -8.26 9.54
N VAL A 124 -1.47 -9.00 8.83
CA VAL A 124 -0.04 -9.09 9.16
C VAL A 124 0.67 -7.75 8.99
N TRP A 125 0.31 -6.99 7.95
CA TRP A 125 0.89 -5.69 7.65
C TRP A 125 0.51 -4.64 8.69
N VAL A 126 -0.73 -4.59 9.16
CA VAL A 126 -1.10 -3.71 10.29
C VAL A 126 -0.41 -4.17 11.57
N GLY A 127 -0.33 -5.48 11.81
CA GLY A 127 0.41 -6.04 12.94
C GLY A 127 1.89 -5.66 12.94
N TRP A 128 2.51 -5.58 11.76
CA TRP A 128 3.88 -5.10 11.57
C TRP A 128 4.09 -3.66 12.07
N HIS A 129 3.04 -2.83 12.04
CA HIS A 129 3.09 -1.46 12.52
C HIS A 129 2.87 -1.31 14.02
N ALA A 130 2.45 -2.37 14.73
CA ALA A 130 2.12 -2.29 16.15
C ALA A 130 3.21 -1.66 17.04
N PRO A 131 4.52 -1.95 16.85
CA PRO A 131 5.57 -1.29 17.63
C PRO A 131 5.60 0.24 17.45
N LEU A 132 5.23 0.75 16.28
CA LEU A 132 5.27 2.19 15.99
C LEU A 132 4.22 2.99 16.80
N PHE A 133 3.18 2.33 17.31
CA PHE A 133 2.17 2.98 18.16
C PHE A 133 2.67 3.28 19.58
N VAL A 134 3.78 2.68 20.00
CA VAL A 134 4.36 2.86 21.35
C VAL A 134 5.73 3.50 21.32
N VAL A 135 6.31 3.74 20.14
CA VAL A 135 7.63 4.37 19.97
C VAL A 135 7.46 5.90 19.91
N PRO A 136 8.05 6.65 20.86
CA PRO A 136 7.97 8.11 20.84
C PRO A 136 8.55 8.72 19.55
N GLY A 137 7.84 9.67 18.96
CA GLY A 137 8.25 10.37 17.74
C GLY A 137 7.93 9.62 16.43
N ALA A 138 7.32 8.44 16.48
CA ALA A 138 6.71 7.82 15.31
C ALA A 138 5.35 8.44 15.03
N ILE A 139 5.02 8.69 13.76
CA ILE A 139 3.72 9.30 13.40
C ILE A 139 2.54 8.45 13.87
N GLN A 140 2.70 7.12 13.88
CA GLN A 140 1.68 6.18 14.33
C GLN A 140 1.34 6.31 15.81
N ALA A 141 2.25 6.82 16.65
CA ALA A 141 1.97 7.07 18.07
C ALA A 141 0.89 8.15 18.28
N GLU A 142 0.69 9.03 17.29
CA GLU A 142 -0.32 10.09 17.30
C GLU A 142 -1.62 9.68 16.58
N LEU A 143 -1.66 8.49 15.95
CA LEU A 143 -2.82 8.02 15.18
C LEU A 143 -3.73 7.11 16.02
N ALA A 144 -5.03 7.20 15.75
CA ALA A 144 -5.98 6.26 16.33
C ALA A 144 -5.82 4.86 15.69
N PHE A 145 -5.57 3.84 16.52
CA PHE A 145 -5.28 2.48 16.06
C PHE A 145 -6.42 1.85 15.24
N LEU A 146 -7.68 1.99 15.68
CA LEU A 146 -8.84 1.37 15.02
C LEU A 146 -9.04 1.83 13.55
N PRO A 147 -9.10 3.13 13.24
CA PRO A 147 -9.19 3.56 11.83
C PRO A 147 -7.92 3.22 11.04
N PHE A 148 -6.74 3.25 11.67
CA PHE A 148 -5.49 2.78 11.04
C PHE A 148 -5.57 1.29 10.64
N PHE A 149 -6.14 0.45 11.51
CA PHE A 149 -6.36 -0.96 11.23
C PHE A 149 -7.33 -1.13 10.05
N VAL A 150 -8.48 -0.45 10.08
CA VAL A 150 -9.49 -0.55 9.02
C VAL A 150 -8.93 -0.09 7.67
N GLN A 151 -8.25 1.06 7.61
CA GLN A 151 -7.65 1.52 6.36
C GLN A 151 -6.55 0.56 5.88
N GLY A 152 -5.76 -0.03 6.78
CA GLY A 152 -4.67 -0.93 6.41
C GLY A 152 -5.17 -2.19 5.70
N ILE A 153 -6.26 -2.79 6.20
CA ILE A 153 -6.93 -3.92 5.54
C ILE A 153 -7.45 -3.51 4.16
N ALA A 154 -8.13 -2.38 4.05
CA ALA A 154 -8.71 -1.90 2.80
C ALA A 154 -7.64 -1.53 1.75
N LEU A 155 -6.57 -0.85 2.17
CA LEU A 155 -5.40 -0.57 1.33
C LEU A 155 -4.75 -1.87 0.84
N SER A 156 -4.74 -2.93 1.66
CA SER A 156 -4.19 -4.21 1.23
C SER A 156 -4.89 -4.79 0.01
N VAL A 157 -6.22 -4.68 -0.03
CA VAL A 157 -7.06 -5.07 -1.18
C VAL A 157 -6.76 -4.18 -2.38
N LEU A 158 -6.68 -2.85 -2.22
CA LEU A 158 -6.41 -1.93 -3.32
C LEU A 158 -5.02 -2.11 -3.93
N PHE A 159 -4.01 -2.38 -3.10
CA PHE A 159 -2.64 -2.63 -3.57
C PHE A 159 -2.59 -3.94 -4.36
N THR A 160 -3.29 -4.98 -3.89
CA THR A 160 -3.42 -6.25 -4.62
C THR A 160 -4.16 -6.07 -5.94
N TRP A 161 -5.24 -5.28 -5.96
CA TRP A 161 -5.98 -4.95 -7.18
C TRP A 161 -5.08 -4.26 -8.22
N LEU A 162 -4.33 -3.23 -7.80
CA LEU A 162 -3.40 -2.56 -8.70
C LEU A 162 -2.31 -3.51 -9.19
N TYR A 163 -1.74 -4.33 -8.30
CA TYR A 163 -0.71 -5.31 -8.63
C TYR A 163 -1.19 -6.31 -9.69
N ASN A 164 -2.34 -6.94 -9.48
CA ASN A 164 -2.90 -7.91 -10.43
C ASN A 164 -3.39 -7.24 -11.72
N SER A 165 -3.91 -6.01 -11.65
CA SER A 165 -4.35 -5.24 -12.83
C SER A 165 -3.20 -4.76 -13.71
N THR A 166 -2.02 -4.63 -13.14
CA THR A 166 -0.79 -4.22 -13.84
C THR A 166 0.12 -5.41 -14.16
N ARG A 167 -0.40 -6.64 -14.04
CA ARG A 167 0.31 -7.90 -14.32
C ARG A 167 1.61 -8.05 -13.51
N GLY A 168 1.56 -7.65 -12.24
CA GLY A 168 2.64 -7.82 -11.29
C GLY A 168 3.64 -6.66 -11.24
N SER A 169 3.28 -5.48 -11.74
CA SER A 169 4.15 -4.30 -11.62
C SER A 169 4.27 -3.87 -10.17
N LEU A 170 5.42 -4.18 -9.57
CA LEU A 170 5.70 -3.79 -8.20
C LEU A 170 5.96 -2.29 -8.10
N LEU A 171 6.57 -1.70 -9.14
CA LEU A 171 6.79 -0.26 -9.23
C LEU A 171 5.51 0.56 -9.00
N LEU A 172 4.39 0.15 -9.58
CA LEU A 172 3.13 0.88 -9.47
C LEU A 172 2.49 0.74 -8.09
N VAL A 173 2.70 -0.39 -7.42
CA VAL A 173 2.28 -0.54 -6.01
C VAL A 173 3.13 0.33 -5.10
N VAL A 174 4.46 0.35 -5.30
CA VAL A 174 5.38 1.24 -4.58
C VAL A 174 4.98 2.71 -4.79
N LEU A 175 4.63 3.10 -6.03
CA LEU A 175 4.11 4.43 -6.34
C LEU A 175 2.78 4.73 -5.64
N LEU A 176 1.82 3.79 -5.66
CA LEU A 176 0.53 3.96 -4.98
C LEU A 176 0.73 4.11 -3.46
N HIS A 177 1.56 3.26 -2.84
CA HIS A 177 1.89 3.35 -1.43
C HIS A 177 2.54 4.72 -1.13
N GLY A 178 3.55 5.11 -1.91
CA GLY A 178 4.19 6.41 -1.79
C GLY A 178 3.21 7.58 -1.91
N ALA A 179 2.26 7.49 -2.85
CA ALA A 179 1.22 8.50 -3.03
C ALA A 179 0.25 8.56 -1.85
N VAL A 180 -0.24 7.43 -1.34
CA VAL A 180 -1.09 7.38 -0.14
C VAL A 180 -0.42 8.10 1.04
N ASN A 181 0.85 7.78 1.30
CA ASN A 181 1.59 8.39 2.39
C ASN A 181 1.83 9.88 2.15
N ALA A 182 2.16 10.29 0.92
CA ALA A 182 2.36 11.68 0.57
C ALA A 182 1.09 12.53 0.76
N TRP A 183 -0.07 12.03 0.32
CA TRP A 183 -1.35 12.72 0.49
C TRP A 183 -1.73 12.88 1.97
N LEU A 184 -1.58 11.84 2.79
CA LEU A 184 -1.83 11.92 4.24
C LEU A 184 -0.82 12.85 4.94
N THR A 185 0.45 12.80 4.54
CA THR A 185 1.50 13.70 5.04
C THR A 185 1.16 15.16 4.73
N SER A 186 0.62 15.46 3.54
CA SER A 186 0.16 16.81 3.21
C SER A 186 -0.96 17.30 4.13
N VAL A 187 -1.90 16.44 4.54
CA VAL A 187 -2.93 16.81 5.52
C VAL A 187 -2.28 17.23 6.84
N TRP A 188 -1.33 16.43 7.33
CA TRP A 188 -0.59 16.75 8.55
C TRP A 188 0.16 18.08 8.44
N PHE A 189 0.83 18.37 7.32
CA PHE A 189 1.51 19.65 7.12
C PHE A 189 0.55 20.85 7.06
N LEU A 190 -0.66 20.67 6.52
CA LEU A 190 -1.63 21.76 6.38
C LEU A 190 -2.43 22.04 7.65
N ARG A 191 -2.69 21.01 8.46
CA ARG A 191 -3.51 21.12 9.68
C ARG A 191 -2.68 21.13 10.98
N GLY A 192 -1.44 20.62 10.94
CA GLY A 192 -0.60 20.37 12.11
C GLY A 192 -0.82 19.00 12.74
N ASP A 193 -1.90 18.30 12.38
CA ASP A 193 -2.26 16.97 12.85
C ASP A 193 -3.11 16.20 11.83
N VAL A 194 -3.35 14.92 12.10
CA VAL A 194 -4.39 14.12 11.43
C VAL A 194 -5.29 13.57 12.52
N ASN A 195 -6.31 14.33 12.88
CA ASN A 195 -7.22 13.95 13.96
C ASN A 195 -7.98 12.64 13.67
N SER A 196 -8.48 12.02 14.74
CA SER A 196 -9.19 10.73 14.68
C SER A 196 -10.39 10.74 13.72
N THR A 197 -11.14 11.85 13.67
CA THR A 197 -12.29 12.01 12.76
C THR A 197 -11.88 11.92 11.30
N THR A 198 -10.84 12.67 10.92
CA THR A 198 -10.27 12.65 9.56
C THR A 198 -9.84 11.23 9.18
N LEU A 199 -9.19 10.53 10.12
CA LEU A 199 -8.68 9.18 9.90
C LEU A 199 -9.83 8.16 9.73
N TRP A 200 -10.93 8.31 10.48
CA TRP A 200 -12.14 7.50 10.29
C TRP A 200 -12.83 7.74 8.96
N VAL A 201 -12.98 9.01 8.54
CA VAL A 201 -13.57 9.34 7.24
C VAL A 201 -12.71 8.76 6.12
N PHE A 202 -11.39 8.95 6.19
CA PHE A 202 -10.45 8.37 5.24
C PHE A 202 -10.55 6.82 5.22
N ALA A 203 -10.49 6.16 6.38
CA ALA A 203 -10.60 4.71 6.48
C ALA A 203 -11.91 4.18 5.89
N GLY A 204 -13.02 4.87 6.15
CA GLY A 204 -14.34 4.56 5.57
C GLY A 204 -14.35 4.66 4.06
N LEU A 205 -13.82 5.75 3.49
CA LEU A 205 -13.78 5.97 2.04
C LEU A 205 -12.85 4.96 1.32
N VAL A 206 -11.69 4.64 1.91
CA VAL A 206 -10.82 3.58 1.39
C VAL A 206 -11.53 2.22 1.47
N GLY A 207 -12.24 1.94 2.57
CA GLY A 207 -13.05 0.74 2.73
C GLY A 207 -14.13 0.60 1.66
N VAL A 208 -14.89 1.67 1.42
CA VAL A 208 -15.89 1.72 0.33
C VAL A 208 -15.23 1.50 -1.03
N THR A 209 -14.08 2.13 -1.28
CA THR A 209 -13.34 1.96 -2.54
C THR A 209 -12.90 0.49 -2.72
N ALA A 210 -12.39 -0.15 -1.67
CA ALA A 210 -12.01 -1.56 -1.69
C ALA A 210 -13.22 -2.47 -1.95
N VAL A 211 -14.36 -2.22 -1.31
CA VAL A 211 -15.61 -2.96 -1.55
C VAL A 211 -16.07 -2.79 -3.01
N CYS A 212 -16.06 -1.56 -3.54
CA CYS A 212 -16.38 -1.30 -4.94
C CYS A 212 -15.46 -2.10 -5.89
N VAL A 213 -14.16 -2.17 -5.61
CA VAL A 213 -13.21 -2.98 -6.37
C VAL A 213 -13.58 -4.48 -6.29
N VAL A 214 -13.90 -4.99 -5.10
CA VAL A 214 -14.32 -6.39 -4.93
C VAL A 214 -15.59 -6.69 -5.73
N VAL A 215 -16.58 -5.80 -5.69
CA VAL A 215 -17.85 -5.95 -6.43
C VAL A 215 -17.62 -5.90 -7.94
N MET A 216 -16.76 -5.01 -8.43
CA MET A 216 -16.51 -4.84 -9.87
C MET A 216 -15.64 -5.93 -10.49
N TYR A 217 -14.66 -6.46 -9.75
CA TYR A 217 -13.63 -7.36 -10.28
C TYR A 217 -13.69 -8.79 -9.72
N GLY A 218 -14.52 -9.01 -8.69
CA GLY A 218 -14.60 -10.28 -7.98
C GLY A 218 -13.41 -10.54 -7.05
N GLY A 219 -13.62 -11.38 -6.03
CA GLY A 219 -12.59 -11.71 -5.05
C GLY A 219 -11.49 -12.66 -5.56
N GLU A 220 -11.75 -13.40 -6.64
CA GLU A 220 -10.83 -14.45 -7.11
C GLU A 220 -9.52 -13.89 -7.68
N HIS A 221 -9.61 -12.79 -8.42
CA HIS A 221 -8.45 -12.14 -9.04
C HIS A 221 -8.26 -10.69 -8.61
N LEU A 222 -9.31 -10.02 -8.12
CA LEU A 222 -9.34 -8.56 -7.92
C LEU A 222 -8.80 -7.82 -9.15
N SER A 223 -9.07 -8.33 -10.35
CA SER A 223 -8.56 -7.78 -11.61
C SER A 223 -9.27 -8.45 -12.79
N ARG A 224 -9.26 -7.80 -13.95
CA ARG A 224 -9.63 -8.43 -15.24
C ARG A 224 -8.55 -9.36 -15.78
N HIS A 225 -7.36 -9.34 -15.19
CA HIS A 225 -6.26 -10.25 -15.47
C HIS A 225 -6.16 -11.31 -14.37
N ARG A 226 -5.58 -12.47 -14.71
CA ARG A 226 -5.30 -13.51 -13.72
C ARG A 226 -4.38 -12.96 -12.64
N ARG A 227 -4.65 -13.37 -11.40
CA ARG A 227 -3.80 -13.05 -10.25
C ARG A 227 -2.39 -13.60 -10.47
N GLN A 228 -1.39 -12.87 -9.99
CA GLN A 228 0.01 -13.28 -10.10
C GLN A 228 0.30 -14.36 -9.08
N ILE A 229 0.78 -15.52 -9.52
CA ILE A 229 1.12 -16.64 -8.64
C ILE A 229 2.60 -16.98 -8.80
N ASP A 230 3.23 -17.37 -7.70
CA ASP A 230 4.58 -17.91 -7.70
C ASP A 230 4.49 -19.30 -7.07
N ARG A 231 4.50 -20.33 -7.92
CA ARG A 231 4.53 -21.71 -7.44
C ARG A 231 5.97 -22.02 -7.07
N THR A 232 6.24 -22.23 -5.79
CA THR A 232 7.51 -22.83 -5.38
C THR A 232 7.66 -24.16 -6.13
N THR A 233 8.83 -24.39 -6.73
CA THR A 233 9.15 -25.59 -7.52
C THR A 233 9.28 -26.81 -6.61
N GLY A 234 8.18 -27.24 -6.00
CA GLY A 234 8.11 -28.37 -5.07
C GLY A 234 6.95 -29.33 -5.30
N SER A 235 6.15 -29.15 -6.36
CA SER A 235 5.01 -30.00 -6.68
C SER A 235 4.95 -30.52 -8.11
N ASP A 236 6.08 -30.54 -8.84
CA ASP A 236 6.23 -31.41 -10.01
C ASP A 236 6.83 -32.74 -9.55
N GLY A 237 5.99 -33.49 -8.84
CA GLY A 237 6.23 -34.87 -8.43
C GLY A 237 4.97 -35.68 -8.73
N SER A 238 4.96 -36.34 -9.88
CA SER A 238 3.99 -37.36 -10.33
C SER A 238 2.52 -36.92 -10.53
N ARG A 239 2.12 -36.77 -11.80
CA ARG A 239 1.14 -37.64 -12.48
C ARG A 239 0.97 -37.24 -13.94
#